data_AF-A0A3A0EWY4-F1
#
_entry.id   AF-A0A3A0EWY4-F1
#
_cell.length_a   1.000
_cell.length_b   1.000
_cell.length_c   1.000
_cell.angle_alpha   90.00
_cell.angle_beta   90.00
_cell.angle_gamma   90.00
#
_symmetry.space_group_name_H-M   'P 1'
#
loop_
_entity.id
_entity.type
_entity.pdbx_description
1 polymer ?
#
loop_
_entity_poly.entity_id
_entity_poly.type
_entity_poly.pdbx_seq_one_letter_code
_entity_poly.pdbx_strand_id
1 'polypeptide(L)'
;MGRDVRDITRSPEHFRALRREGLRFRVGPFVAHVRTPFTRLRHDFLETYEGFPLASEAEATTFHLQVRATAPLRRWLRPKLMADAGFAHTPFVPLPGDLGMLAMEMGLNWLVATSSDRFLMFHAGLVERGGKAILMPGASGIGKSTLTAGLSLSGWRFFTDEFGLLDPDTLAFHPHPRPISLKNESIPVLAERVMPERLGRPLHETPKGTIRYLKPPRDALERMADTAPASLILYPNYNPNAKSQVIELPKHEAFAMVRGAAVNCDRLGETAFRALAALTDRCRSFRLIYRSLDQAIRMVSDLMEHAP
;
A
#
# COMPACT_ATOMS: atom_id res chain seq x y z
N MET A 1 27.45 11.53 -3.85
CA MET A 1 27.83 10.17 -4.28
C MET A 1 26.57 9.51 -4.83
N GLY A 2 26.29 9.73 -6.11
CA GLY A 2 25.06 9.23 -6.74
C GLY A 2 25.13 7.72 -6.78
N ARG A 3 24.25 7.04 -6.03
CA ARG A 3 24.04 5.61 -6.26
C ARG A 3 23.48 5.50 -7.66
N ASP A 4 24.15 4.74 -8.52
CA ASP A 4 23.68 4.34 -9.83
C ASP A 4 22.52 3.34 -9.61
N VAL A 5 21.40 3.85 -9.10
CA VAL A 5 20.23 3.05 -8.78
C VAL A 5 19.57 2.72 -10.10
N ARG A 6 19.76 1.50 -10.56
CA ARG A 6 18.99 0.96 -11.68
C ARG A 6 17.56 0.74 -11.19
N ASP A 7 16.60 1.30 -11.91
CA ASP A 7 15.18 1.11 -11.62
C ASP A 7 14.61 -0.06 -12.43
N ILE A 8 13.49 -0.61 -11.98
CA ILE A 8 12.69 -1.52 -12.78
C ILE A 8 12.20 -0.78 -14.03
N THR A 9 12.45 -1.38 -15.18
CA THR A 9 12.01 -0.89 -16.50
C THR A 9 11.31 -2.00 -17.27
N ARG A 10 10.54 -1.64 -18.31
CA ARG A 10 9.88 -2.61 -19.23
C ARG A 10 10.85 -3.28 -20.23
N SER A 11 12.13 -3.40 -19.87
CA SER A 11 13.16 -3.93 -20.77
C SER A 11 13.01 -5.46 -20.99
N PRO A 12 13.45 -5.98 -22.16
CA PRO A 12 13.50 -7.42 -22.40
C PRO A 12 14.37 -8.18 -21.39
N GLU A 13 15.38 -7.52 -20.81
CA GLU A 13 16.24 -8.07 -19.77
C GLU A 13 15.44 -8.37 -18.50
N HIS A 14 14.78 -7.36 -17.92
CA HIS A 14 13.95 -7.52 -16.72
C HIS A 14 12.80 -8.51 -16.96
N PHE A 15 12.22 -8.50 -18.16
CA PHE A 15 11.20 -9.46 -18.55
C PHE A 15 11.71 -10.90 -18.53
N ARG A 16 12.94 -11.16 -18.98
CA ARG A 16 13.58 -12.49 -18.90
C ARG A 16 13.99 -12.85 -17.47
N ALA A 17 14.55 -11.89 -16.73
CA ALA A 17 14.99 -12.06 -15.34
C ALA A 17 13.85 -12.58 -14.46
N LEU A 18 12.66 -11.98 -14.54
CA LEU A 18 11.47 -12.40 -13.79
C LEU A 18 11.12 -13.89 -13.92
N ARG A 19 11.44 -14.53 -15.05
CA ARG A 19 11.22 -15.97 -15.25
C ARG A 19 12.36 -16.82 -14.68
N ARG A 20 13.61 -16.37 -14.84
CA ARG A 20 14.81 -17.18 -14.55
C ARG A 20 15.24 -17.01 -13.10
N GLU A 21 15.80 -15.87 -12.76
CA GLU A 21 16.39 -15.59 -11.45
C GLU A 21 15.46 -14.78 -10.53
N GLY A 22 14.46 -14.09 -11.09
CA GLY A 22 13.60 -13.14 -10.39
C GLY A 22 14.21 -11.74 -10.31
N LEU A 23 13.41 -10.75 -9.92
CA LEU A 23 13.88 -9.37 -9.70
C LEU A 23 13.87 -9.03 -8.21
N ARG A 24 14.95 -8.40 -7.73
CA ARG A 24 15.06 -7.85 -6.38
C ARG A 24 14.89 -6.34 -6.42
N PHE A 25 13.95 -5.81 -5.66
CA PHE A 25 13.64 -4.38 -5.65
C PHE A 25 13.24 -3.91 -4.27
N ARG A 26 13.44 -2.62 -3.99
CA ARG A 26 13.07 -1.99 -2.72
C ARG A 26 11.62 -1.54 -2.75
N VAL A 27 10.93 -1.72 -1.64
CA VAL A 27 9.55 -1.29 -1.43
C VAL A 27 9.36 -0.89 0.05
N GLY A 28 9.60 0.37 0.33
CA GLY A 28 9.72 0.90 1.68
C GLY A 28 10.99 0.37 2.39
N PRO A 29 10.87 -0.09 3.64
CA PRO A 29 11.99 -0.66 4.39
C PRO A 29 12.37 -2.10 3.95
N PHE A 30 11.71 -2.63 2.91
CA PHE A 30 11.84 -4.04 2.53
C PHE A 30 12.51 -4.21 1.16
N VAL A 31 13.22 -5.32 1.00
CA VAL A 31 13.68 -5.82 -0.29
C VAL A 31 12.84 -7.03 -0.68
N ALA A 32 12.05 -6.89 -1.74
CA ALA A 32 11.23 -7.96 -2.28
C ALA A 32 11.93 -8.63 -3.46
N HIS A 33 11.89 -9.96 -3.50
CA HIS A 33 12.32 -10.77 -4.63
C HIS A 33 11.10 -11.46 -5.25
N VAL A 34 10.81 -11.13 -6.50
CA VAL A 34 9.66 -11.69 -7.22
C VAL A 34 10.12 -12.51 -8.42
N ARG A 35 9.59 -13.73 -8.52
CA ARG A 35 9.80 -14.61 -9.66
C ARG A 35 8.48 -15.19 -10.16
N THR A 36 8.28 -15.19 -11.46
CA THR A 36 7.08 -15.76 -12.09
C THR A 36 7.34 -16.27 -13.50
N PRO A 37 6.90 -17.49 -13.84
CA PRO A 37 7.02 -18.05 -15.18
C PRO A 37 5.91 -17.60 -16.13
N PHE A 38 4.93 -16.81 -15.65
CA PHE A 38 3.73 -16.41 -16.41
C PHE A 38 3.97 -15.11 -17.18
N THR A 39 3.86 -15.19 -18.51
CA THR A 39 4.11 -14.06 -19.43
C THR A 39 3.24 -12.83 -19.10
N ARG A 40 1.93 -13.02 -18.89
CA ARG A 40 1.02 -11.90 -18.59
C ARG A 40 1.36 -11.18 -17.29
N LEU A 41 1.59 -11.94 -16.22
CA LEU A 41 2.01 -11.38 -14.92
C LEU A 41 3.34 -10.62 -15.03
N ARG A 42 4.29 -11.09 -15.85
CA ARG A 42 5.54 -10.35 -16.06
C ARG A 42 5.32 -8.99 -16.73
N HIS A 43 4.40 -8.90 -17.70
CA HIS A 43 4.02 -7.61 -18.29
C HIS A 43 3.32 -6.72 -17.26
N ASP A 44 2.30 -7.24 -16.57
CA ASP A 44 1.55 -6.50 -15.55
C ASP A 44 2.48 -5.97 -14.44
N PHE A 45 3.45 -6.78 -14.02
CA PHE A 45 4.47 -6.42 -13.02
C PHE A 45 5.36 -5.29 -13.53
N LEU A 46 6.01 -5.45 -14.69
CA LEU A 46 6.93 -4.43 -15.21
C LEU A 46 6.23 -3.13 -15.55
N GLU A 47 4.96 -3.17 -15.92
CA GLU A 47 4.14 -1.98 -16.04
C GLU A 47 3.92 -1.35 -14.66
N THR A 48 3.37 -2.10 -13.69
CA THR A 48 2.91 -1.52 -12.41
C THR A 48 4.06 -1.13 -11.46
N TYR A 49 5.17 -1.86 -11.50
CA TYR A 49 6.37 -1.65 -10.67
C TYR A 49 7.49 -0.89 -11.41
N GLU A 50 7.21 -0.32 -12.58
CA GLU A 50 8.13 0.58 -13.28
C GLU A 50 8.59 1.73 -12.37
N GLY A 51 9.89 2.01 -12.35
CA GLY A 51 10.49 3.06 -11.54
C GLY A 51 10.85 2.67 -10.10
N PHE A 52 10.52 1.44 -9.66
CA PHE A 52 10.97 0.97 -8.35
C PHE A 52 12.49 0.68 -8.35
N PRO A 53 13.24 1.16 -7.34
CA PRO A 53 14.68 0.90 -7.23
C PRO A 53 15.02 -0.59 -7.16
N LEU A 54 15.91 -1.08 -8.03
CA LEU A 54 16.48 -2.40 -7.86
C LEU A 54 17.37 -2.44 -6.61
N ALA A 55 17.35 -3.58 -5.93
CA ALA A 55 18.25 -3.83 -4.81
C ALA A 55 19.60 -4.32 -5.35
N SER A 56 20.68 -3.91 -4.69
CA SER A 56 22.02 -4.39 -4.98
C SER A 56 22.20 -5.84 -4.54
N GLU A 57 23.22 -6.53 -5.06
CA GLU A 57 23.45 -7.93 -4.71
C GLU A 57 23.80 -8.15 -3.23
N ALA A 58 24.40 -7.14 -2.59
CA ALA A 58 24.82 -7.17 -1.19
C ALA A 58 23.66 -7.01 -0.20
N GLU A 59 22.49 -6.57 -0.66
CA GLU A 59 21.33 -6.38 0.21
C GLU A 59 20.61 -7.70 0.48
N ALA A 60 20.37 -7.96 1.75
CA ALA A 60 19.56 -9.10 2.18
C ALA A 60 18.13 -8.94 1.64
N THR A 61 17.61 -10.01 1.05
CA THR A 61 16.20 -10.05 0.62
C THR A 61 15.32 -10.29 1.84
N THR A 62 14.34 -9.41 2.05
CA THR A 62 13.37 -9.55 3.14
C THR A 62 12.30 -10.58 2.77
N PHE A 63 11.78 -10.50 1.54
CA PHE A 63 10.64 -11.28 1.09
C PHE A 63 10.97 -12.02 -0.21
N HIS A 64 10.77 -13.33 -0.22
CA HIS A 64 10.85 -14.14 -1.43
C HIS A 64 9.45 -14.58 -1.84
N LEU A 65 9.04 -14.19 -3.05
CA LEU A 65 7.74 -14.53 -3.60
C LEU A 65 7.87 -15.17 -4.98
N GLN A 66 7.31 -16.36 -5.11
CA GLN A 66 7.19 -17.05 -6.39
C GLN A 66 5.73 -17.24 -6.75
N VAL A 67 5.29 -16.72 -7.90
CA VAL A 67 3.96 -17.04 -8.41
C VAL A 67 4.07 -18.26 -9.30
N ARG A 68 3.46 -19.37 -8.90
CA ARG A 68 3.58 -20.68 -9.57
C ARG A 68 2.21 -21.24 -9.95
N ALA A 69 2.19 -22.18 -10.90
CA ALA A 69 0.98 -22.93 -11.22
C ALA A 69 0.73 -23.98 -10.12
N THR A 70 -0.54 -24.28 -9.82
CA THR A 70 -0.87 -25.37 -8.88
C THR A 70 -0.48 -26.76 -9.38
N ALA A 71 -0.28 -26.93 -10.69
CA ALA A 71 0.27 -28.15 -11.28
C ALA A 71 1.07 -27.81 -12.57
N PRO A 72 2.15 -28.54 -12.89
CA PRO A 72 3.00 -28.26 -14.05
C PRO A 72 2.25 -28.27 -15.39
N LEU A 73 1.32 -29.22 -15.57
CA LEU A 73 0.50 -29.38 -16.78
C LEU A 73 -0.59 -28.30 -16.91
N ARG A 74 -1.10 -27.76 -15.79
CA ARG A 74 -2.11 -26.68 -15.78
C ARG A 74 -1.54 -25.31 -16.13
N ARG A 75 -0.23 -25.21 -16.37
CA ARG A 75 0.40 -23.97 -16.86
C ARG A 75 -0.13 -23.55 -18.24
N TRP A 76 -0.62 -24.49 -19.05
CA TRP A 76 -1.05 -24.26 -20.43
C TRP A 76 -2.57 -24.36 -20.65
N LEU A 77 -3.30 -25.15 -19.83
CA LEU A 77 -4.77 -25.19 -19.82
C LEU A 77 -5.33 -24.61 -18.52
N ARG A 78 -5.99 -23.44 -18.59
CA ARG A 78 -6.68 -22.74 -17.47
C ARG A 78 -5.83 -22.65 -16.19
N PRO A 79 -4.71 -21.90 -16.21
CA PRO A 79 -3.80 -21.81 -15.09
C PRO A 79 -4.50 -21.28 -13.84
N LYS A 80 -4.33 -22.02 -12.73
CA LYS A 80 -4.59 -21.51 -11.38
C LYS A 80 -3.24 -21.16 -10.75
N LEU A 81 -3.14 -19.93 -10.25
CA LEU A 81 -1.94 -19.30 -9.72
C LEU A 81 -1.96 -19.34 -8.21
N MET A 82 -0.82 -19.66 -7.61
CA MET A 82 -0.61 -19.55 -6.17
C MET A 82 0.62 -18.69 -5.92
N ALA A 83 0.47 -17.76 -4.98
CA ALA A 83 1.56 -16.98 -4.42
C ALA A 83 2.28 -17.87 -3.39
N ASP A 84 3.43 -18.42 -3.78
CA ASP A 84 4.30 -19.26 -2.96
C ASP A 84 5.35 -18.38 -2.28
N ALA A 85 5.17 -18.19 -0.98
CA ALA A 85 6.06 -17.42 -0.12
C ALA A 85 7.19 -18.29 0.50
N GLY A 86 7.35 -19.54 0.07
CA GLY A 86 8.37 -20.47 0.58
C GLY A 86 8.02 -21.19 1.87
N PHE A 87 6.81 -20.99 2.41
CA PHE A 87 6.31 -21.67 3.62
C PHE A 87 5.23 -22.69 3.25
N ALA A 88 5.18 -23.82 3.97
CA ALA A 88 4.36 -25.00 3.65
C ALA A 88 2.83 -24.73 3.56
N HIS A 89 2.34 -23.63 4.13
CA HIS A 89 0.92 -23.26 4.14
C HIS A 89 0.71 -21.80 3.77
N THR A 90 0.75 -21.48 2.47
CA THR A 90 0.24 -20.19 1.99
C THR A 90 -1.30 -20.23 2.02
N PRO A 91 -1.99 -19.33 2.76
CA PRO A 91 -3.43 -19.42 3.02
C PRO A 91 -4.29 -18.95 1.84
N PHE A 92 -3.78 -19.02 0.61
CA PHE A 92 -4.44 -18.46 -0.56
C PHE A 92 -5.10 -19.54 -1.41
N VAL A 93 -6.36 -19.29 -1.76
CA VAL A 93 -7.04 -20.06 -2.79
C VAL A 93 -6.38 -19.76 -4.14
N PRO A 94 -6.07 -20.78 -4.96
CA PRO A 94 -5.50 -20.55 -6.27
C PRO A 94 -6.42 -19.71 -7.17
N LEU A 95 -5.89 -18.61 -7.70
CA LEU A 95 -6.63 -17.66 -8.53
C LEU A 95 -6.49 -17.96 -10.03
N PRO A 96 -7.44 -17.57 -10.89
CA PRO A 96 -7.26 -17.63 -12.34
C PRO A 96 -5.98 -16.94 -12.82
N GLY A 97 -5.39 -17.43 -13.91
CA GLY A 97 -4.19 -16.88 -14.54
C GLY A 97 -4.21 -15.36 -14.76
N ASP A 98 -5.39 -14.86 -15.13
CA ASP A 98 -5.60 -13.45 -15.41
C ASP A 98 -5.64 -12.57 -14.16
N LEU A 99 -5.68 -13.16 -12.97
CA LEU A 99 -5.58 -12.49 -11.69
C LEU A 99 -4.19 -12.64 -11.06
N GLY A 100 -3.15 -12.93 -11.86
CA GLY A 100 -1.80 -13.13 -11.35
C GLY A 100 -1.22 -11.93 -10.62
N MET A 101 -1.52 -10.71 -11.07
CA MET A 101 -1.10 -9.49 -10.39
C MET A 101 -1.75 -9.40 -9.01
N LEU A 102 -3.05 -9.70 -8.90
CA LEU A 102 -3.75 -9.77 -7.61
C LEU A 102 -3.16 -10.85 -6.70
N ALA A 103 -2.90 -12.05 -7.21
CA ALA A 103 -2.28 -13.13 -6.43
C ALA A 103 -0.92 -12.70 -5.87
N MET A 104 -0.09 -12.05 -6.69
CA MET A 104 1.22 -11.53 -6.27
C MET A 104 1.08 -10.45 -5.19
N GLU A 105 0.20 -9.46 -5.39
CA GLU A 105 -0.02 -8.39 -4.41
C GLU A 105 -0.51 -8.94 -3.06
N MET A 106 -1.41 -9.94 -3.09
CA MET A 106 -1.86 -10.66 -1.90
C MET A 106 -0.70 -11.38 -1.20
N GLY A 107 0.16 -12.06 -1.96
CA GLY A 107 1.36 -12.71 -1.44
C GLY A 107 2.32 -11.76 -0.73
N LEU A 108 2.62 -10.61 -1.35
CA LEU A 108 3.43 -9.56 -0.75
C LEU A 108 2.78 -8.99 0.52
N ASN A 109 1.46 -8.74 0.50
CA ASN A 109 0.72 -8.26 1.68
C ASN A 109 0.84 -9.24 2.85
N TRP A 110 0.71 -10.54 2.58
CA TRP A 110 0.81 -11.55 3.63
C TRP A 110 2.23 -11.66 4.18
N LEU A 111 3.25 -11.61 3.33
CA LEU A 111 4.65 -11.58 3.77
C LEU A 111 4.90 -10.38 4.71
N VAL A 112 4.49 -9.17 4.31
CA VAL A 112 4.59 -7.98 5.17
C VAL A 112 3.87 -8.22 6.50
N ALA A 113 2.59 -8.60 6.46
CA ALA A 113 1.76 -8.79 7.64
C ALA A 113 2.29 -9.86 8.61
N THR A 114 2.94 -10.91 8.11
CA THR A 114 3.38 -12.05 8.92
C THR A 114 4.82 -11.95 9.39
N SER A 115 5.68 -11.14 8.75
CA SER A 115 7.12 -11.14 9.02
C SER A 115 7.73 -9.76 9.32
N SER A 116 6.92 -8.72 9.55
CA SER A 116 7.39 -7.35 9.79
C SER A 116 7.12 -6.82 11.21
N ASP A 117 7.26 -7.66 12.25
CA ASP A 117 6.97 -7.29 13.65
C ASP A 117 7.91 -6.26 14.28
N ARG A 118 8.94 -5.83 13.55
CA ARG A 118 9.66 -4.61 13.91
C ARG A 118 8.74 -3.37 13.93
N PHE A 119 7.69 -3.37 13.10
CA PHE A 119 6.75 -2.25 12.98
C PHE A 119 5.40 -2.60 13.58
N LEU A 120 4.77 -1.60 14.22
CA LEU A 120 3.34 -1.63 14.44
C LEU A 120 2.63 -1.29 13.14
N MET A 121 1.85 -2.24 12.62
CA MET A 121 1.22 -2.13 11.31
C MET A 121 -0.25 -1.75 11.41
N PHE A 122 -0.69 -0.82 10.56
CA PHE A 122 -2.08 -0.38 10.47
C PHE A 122 -2.66 -0.66 9.10
N HIS A 123 -3.89 -1.16 9.02
CA HIS A 123 -4.64 -1.10 7.77
C HIS A 123 -5.13 0.34 7.54
N ALA A 124 -4.29 1.12 6.87
CA ALA A 124 -4.41 2.57 6.78
C ALA A 124 -3.84 3.13 5.48
N GLY A 125 -4.36 4.29 5.07
CA GLY A 125 -3.69 5.14 4.11
C GLY A 125 -2.79 6.11 4.84
N LEU A 126 -1.61 6.40 4.29
CA LEU A 126 -0.72 7.42 4.82
C LEU A 126 -0.28 8.36 3.70
N VAL A 127 -0.33 9.64 4.02
CA VAL A 127 0.26 10.71 3.22
C VAL A 127 1.05 11.64 4.12
N GLU A 128 1.98 12.37 3.53
CA GLU A 128 2.81 13.35 4.22
C GLU A 128 2.78 14.70 3.50
N ARG A 129 2.79 15.78 4.29
CA ARG A 129 3.01 17.13 3.80
C ARG A 129 3.79 17.93 4.84
N GLY A 130 4.82 18.64 4.40
CA GLY A 130 5.64 19.50 5.26
C GLY A 130 6.38 18.75 6.39
N GLY A 131 6.76 17.50 6.15
CA GLY A 131 7.42 16.61 7.12
C GLY A 131 6.47 15.99 8.15
N LYS A 132 5.15 16.12 7.99
CA LYS A 132 4.13 15.63 8.93
C LYS A 132 3.25 14.57 8.26
N ALA A 133 3.16 13.39 8.86
CA ALA A 133 2.35 12.28 8.35
C ALA A 133 0.92 12.28 8.91
N ILE A 134 -0.05 12.00 8.04
CA ILE A 134 -1.47 11.79 8.38
C ILE A 134 -1.79 10.30 8.22
N LEU A 135 -2.16 9.66 9.34
CA LEU A 135 -2.67 8.29 9.34
C LEU A 135 -4.17 8.31 9.05
N MET A 136 -4.61 7.59 8.02
CA MET A 136 -6.02 7.39 7.68
C MET A 136 -6.41 5.93 7.90
N PRO A 137 -6.66 5.51 9.15
CA PRO A 137 -7.07 4.14 9.45
C PRO A 137 -8.49 3.89 8.93
N GLY A 138 -8.75 2.68 8.45
CA GLY A 138 -10.07 2.39 7.92
C GLY A 138 -10.21 1.03 7.27
N ALA A 139 -11.39 0.42 7.44
CA ALA A 139 -11.75 -0.80 6.74
C ALA A 139 -11.78 -0.60 5.21
N SER A 140 -11.62 -1.69 4.46
CA SER A 140 -11.79 -1.65 3.00
C SER A 140 -13.21 -1.16 2.65
N GLY A 141 -13.31 -0.20 1.73
CA GLY A 141 -14.59 0.28 1.21
C GLY A 141 -15.07 1.64 1.74
N ILE A 142 -14.42 2.20 2.78
CA ILE A 142 -14.85 3.50 3.36
C ILE A 142 -14.31 4.74 2.62
N GLY A 143 -13.66 4.56 1.46
CA GLY A 143 -13.07 5.66 0.68
C GLY A 143 -11.60 5.97 0.99
N LYS A 144 -10.95 5.20 1.88
CA LYS A 144 -9.53 5.36 2.28
C LYS A 144 -8.54 5.43 1.12
N SER A 145 -8.51 4.41 0.26
CA SER A 145 -7.57 4.37 -0.88
C SER A 145 -7.86 5.49 -1.88
N THR A 146 -9.13 5.83 -2.12
CA THR A 146 -9.53 6.95 -2.98
C THR A 146 -9.04 8.29 -2.43
N LEU A 147 -9.22 8.56 -1.13
CA LEU A 147 -8.76 9.79 -0.49
C LEU A 147 -7.23 9.87 -0.46
N THR A 148 -6.56 8.77 -0.10
CA THR A 148 -5.09 8.68 -0.06
C THR A 148 -4.49 8.98 -1.44
N ALA A 149 -5.04 8.38 -2.48
CA ALA A 149 -4.61 8.63 -3.85
C ALA A 149 -4.93 10.06 -4.30
N GLY A 150 -6.12 10.59 -3.98
CA GLY A 150 -6.49 11.97 -4.31
C GLY A 150 -5.59 13.02 -3.66
N LEU A 151 -5.26 12.85 -2.38
CA LEU A 151 -4.28 13.68 -1.67
C LEU A 151 -2.91 13.59 -2.33
N SER A 152 -2.47 12.37 -2.67
CA SER A 152 -1.19 12.16 -3.36
C SER A 152 -1.13 12.88 -4.71
N LEU A 153 -2.21 12.83 -5.50
CA LEU A 153 -2.33 13.54 -6.76
C LEU A 153 -2.42 15.07 -6.59
N SER A 154 -2.65 15.54 -5.36
CA SER A 154 -2.73 16.96 -5.01
C SER A 154 -1.45 17.48 -4.33
N GLY A 155 -0.31 16.83 -4.56
CA GLY A 155 1.01 17.27 -4.08
C GLY A 155 1.40 16.79 -2.68
N TRP A 156 0.62 15.89 -2.07
CA TRP A 156 1.03 15.21 -0.84
C TRP A 156 1.93 14.02 -1.18
N ARG A 157 2.97 13.79 -0.39
CA ARG A 157 3.82 12.60 -0.59
C ARG A 157 3.05 11.36 -0.16
N PHE A 158 2.95 10.39 -1.06
CA PHE A 158 2.32 9.10 -0.78
C PHE A 158 3.23 8.19 0.03
N PHE A 159 2.70 7.60 1.12
CA PHE A 159 3.42 6.60 1.89
C PHE A 159 2.90 5.20 1.60
N THR A 160 1.60 4.97 1.66
CA THR A 160 0.95 3.65 1.47
C THR A 160 -0.57 3.82 1.44
N ASP A 161 -1.29 2.88 0.83
CA ASP A 161 -2.73 2.73 1.02
C ASP A 161 -3.12 1.37 1.62
N GLU A 162 -2.16 0.52 1.99
CA GLU A 162 -2.43 -0.85 2.47
C GLU A 162 -1.99 -1.05 3.91
N PHE A 163 -0.68 -0.98 4.18
CA PHE A 163 -0.09 -1.09 5.51
C PHE A 163 0.71 0.15 5.87
N GLY A 164 0.27 0.86 6.92
CA GLY A 164 1.06 1.88 7.58
C GLY A 164 2.04 1.28 8.56
N LEU A 165 3.33 1.57 8.38
CA LEU A 165 4.42 1.00 9.18
C LEU A 165 4.89 2.04 10.19
N LEU A 166 4.48 1.92 11.45
CA LEU A 166 4.93 2.77 12.54
C LEU A 166 6.10 2.10 13.26
N ASP A 167 7.21 2.81 13.41
CA ASP A 167 8.26 2.41 14.34
C ASP A 167 7.80 2.71 15.78
N PRO A 168 7.65 1.69 16.64
CA PRO A 168 7.05 1.86 17.97
C PRO A 168 7.92 2.67 18.93
N ASP A 169 9.22 2.80 18.67
CA ASP A 169 10.16 3.51 19.53
C ASP A 169 10.18 5.01 19.19
N THR A 170 10.10 5.35 17.90
CA THR A 170 10.22 6.74 17.41
C THR A 170 8.87 7.41 17.10
N LEU A 171 7.81 6.60 16.92
CA LEU A 171 6.50 7.02 16.42
C LEU A 171 6.58 7.71 15.04
N ALA A 172 7.58 7.35 14.24
CA ALA A 172 7.70 7.76 12.86
C ALA A 172 7.10 6.69 11.94
N PHE A 173 6.40 7.14 10.90
CA PHE A 173 5.95 6.27 9.83
C PHE A 173 7.06 6.07 8.81
N HIS A 174 7.24 4.82 8.40
CA HIS A 174 8.08 4.45 7.26
C HIS A 174 7.23 4.38 5.99
N PRO A 175 7.67 5.03 4.89
CA PRO A 175 7.02 4.86 3.60
C PRO A 175 7.02 3.40 3.16
N HIS A 176 5.93 2.96 2.56
CA HIS A 176 5.80 1.64 1.92
C HIS A 176 4.95 1.79 0.65
N PRO A 177 5.44 2.54 -0.37
CA PRO A 177 4.61 3.05 -1.46
C PRO A 177 4.37 1.96 -2.50
N ARG A 178 3.41 1.08 -2.22
CA ARG A 178 2.97 0.04 -3.14
C ARG A 178 1.92 0.55 -4.13
N PRO A 179 1.72 -0.13 -5.27
CA PRO A 179 0.65 0.21 -6.20
C PRO A 179 -0.72 0.26 -5.50
N ILE A 180 -1.43 1.37 -5.70
CA ILE A 180 -2.70 1.64 -5.04
C ILE A 180 -3.78 0.76 -5.67
N SER A 181 -4.49 -0.02 -4.86
CA SER A 181 -5.54 -0.93 -5.32
C SER A 181 -6.90 -0.21 -5.45
N LEU A 182 -7.17 0.41 -6.60
CA LEU A 182 -8.48 1.01 -6.89
C LEU A 182 -9.54 -0.06 -7.15
N LYS A 183 -10.75 0.18 -6.68
CA LYS A 183 -11.89 -0.77 -6.74
C LYS A 183 -13.13 -0.08 -7.29
N ASN A 184 -13.84 -0.76 -8.19
CA ASN A 184 -15.19 -0.40 -8.64
C ASN A 184 -15.35 1.11 -8.94
N GLU A 185 -16.15 1.82 -8.15
CA GLU A 185 -16.51 3.23 -8.35
C GLU A 185 -15.32 4.18 -8.17
N SER A 186 -14.28 3.78 -7.44
CA SER A 186 -13.07 4.61 -7.28
C SER A 186 -12.19 4.64 -8.53
N ILE A 187 -12.35 3.68 -9.44
CA ILE A 187 -11.56 3.60 -10.68
C ILE A 187 -11.86 4.80 -11.59
N PRO A 188 -13.11 5.07 -12.03
CA PRO A 188 -13.39 6.21 -12.89
C PRO A 188 -13.04 7.55 -12.21
N VAL A 189 -13.36 7.69 -10.92
CA VAL A 189 -13.09 8.93 -10.14
C VAL A 189 -11.62 9.33 -10.16
N LEU A 190 -10.69 8.37 -10.11
CA LEU A 190 -9.26 8.66 -10.20
C LEU A 190 -8.70 8.58 -11.61
N ALA A 191 -9.30 7.80 -12.51
CA ALA A 191 -8.84 7.71 -13.89
C ALA A 191 -8.92 9.05 -14.62
N GLU A 192 -9.90 9.89 -14.28
CA GLU A 192 -10.03 11.27 -14.79
C GLU A 192 -8.92 12.21 -14.29
N ARG A 193 -8.17 11.82 -13.26
CA ARG A 193 -7.17 12.65 -12.57
C ARG A 193 -5.73 12.22 -12.80
N VAL A 194 -5.51 11.14 -13.56
CA VAL A 194 -4.18 10.57 -13.78
C VAL A 194 -3.95 10.30 -15.25
N MET A 195 -2.68 10.35 -15.66
CA MET A 195 -2.32 9.93 -17.01
C MET A 195 -2.59 8.41 -17.18
N PRO A 196 -3.15 7.96 -18.31
CA PRO A 196 -3.56 6.57 -18.51
C PRO A 196 -2.45 5.53 -18.26
N GLU A 197 -1.20 5.84 -18.57
CA GLU A 197 -0.04 4.97 -18.41
C GLU A 197 0.35 4.67 -16.95
N ARG A 198 -0.19 5.46 -16.01
CA ARG A 198 -0.04 5.19 -14.57
C ARG A 198 -1.04 4.14 -14.08
N LEU A 199 -2.03 3.78 -14.88
CA LEU A 199 -3.02 2.78 -14.51
C LEU A 199 -2.73 1.48 -15.24
N GLY A 200 -2.50 0.41 -14.47
CA GLY A 200 -2.46 -0.94 -15.01
C GLY A 200 -3.80 -1.35 -15.62
N ARG A 201 -3.85 -2.49 -16.29
CA ARG A 201 -5.12 -3.02 -16.83
C ARG A 201 -6.15 -3.29 -15.72
N PRO A 202 -7.46 -3.21 -16.03
CA PRO A 202 -8.48 -3.69 -15.11
C PRO A 202 -8.40 -5.21 -14.94
N LEU A 203 -8.63 -5.66 -13.71
CA LEU A 203 -8.81 -7.05 -13.30
C LEU A 203 -10.28 -7.23 -12.95
N HIS A 204 -11.02 -7.95 -13.80
CA HIS A 204 -12.44 -8.25 -13.60
C HIS A 204 -12.62 -9.53 -12.77
N GLU A 205 -13.84 -9.75 -12.28
CA GLU A 205 -14.24 -10.99 -11.57
C GLU A 205 -13.37 -11.32 -10.34
N THR A 206 -12.86 -10.30 -9.65
CA THR A 206 -12.16 -10.51 -8.37
C THR A 206 -13.20 -10.64 -7.24
N PRO A 207 -12.84 -11.24 -6.09
CA PRO A 207 -13.71 -11.28 -4.92
C PRO A 207 -14.15 -9.90 -4.40
N LYS A 208 -13.46 -8.82 -4.81
CA LYS A 208 -13.75 -7.43 -4.42
C LYS A 208 -14.32 -6.60 -5.58
N GLY A 209 -14.80 -7.24 -6.65
CA GLY A 209 -15.28 -6.57 -7.86
C GLY A 209 -14.17 -6.33 -8.87
N THR A 210 -14.24 -5.21 -9.62
CA THR A 210 -13.16 -4.84 -10.55
C THR A 210 -12.05 -4.12 -9.78
N ILE A 211 -10.81 -4.57 -9.96
CA ILE A 211 -9.61 -3.95 -9.38
C ILE A 211 -8.76 -3.35 -10.48
N ARG A 212 -8.18 -2.17 -10.25
CA ARG A 212 -7.19 -1.55 -11.12
C ARG A 212 -6.07 -0.95 -10.29
N TYR A 213 -4.82 -1.28 -10.61
CA TYR A 213 -3.67 -0.75 -9.87
C TYR A 213 -3.23 0.59 -10.44
N LEU A 214 -3.06 1.57 -9.55
CA LEU A 214 -2.46 2.86 -9.85
C LEU A 214 -1.02 2.88 -9.35
N LYS A 215 -0.08 3.19 -10.23
CA LYS A 215 1.33 3.34 -9.88
C LYS A 215 1.51 4.48 -8.86
N PRO A 216 2.35 4.30 -7.83
CA PRO A 216 2.75 5.40 -6.96
C PRO A 216 3.36 6.54 -7.77
N PRO A 217 3.23 7.80 -7.33
CA PRO A 217 3.94 8.90 -7.98
C PRO A 217 5.45 8.81 -7.71
N ARG A 218 6.24 9.43 -8.60
CA ARG A 218 7.70 9.27 -8.64
C ARG A 218 8.38 9.75 -7.35
N ASP A 219 7.91 10.85 -6.78
CA ASP A 219 8.42 11.43 -5.54
C ASP A 219 8.31 10.46 -4.36
N ALA A 220 7.25 9.64 -4.31
CA ALA A 220 7.08 8.60 -3.31
C ALA A 220 8.14 7.50 -3.43
N LEU A 221 8.59 7.19 -4.66
CA LEU A 221 9.64 6.20 -4.91
C LEU A 221 11.04 6.77 -4.61
N GLU A 222 11.30 8.01 -5.02
CA GLU A 222 12.58 8.69 -4.78
C GLU A 222 12.84 8.91 -3.28
N ARG A 223 11.78 9.24 -2.53
CA ARG A 223 11.82 9.55 -1.10
C ARG A 223 11.30 8.40 -0.24
N MET A 224 11.42 7.17 -0.73
CA MET A 224 10.91 5.96 -0.08
C MET A 224 11.62 5.64 1.25
N ALA A 225 12.79 6.22 1.50
CA ALA A 225 13.54 6.10 2.75
C ALA A 225 13.22 7.20 3.78
N ASP A 226 12.61 8.32 3.38
CA ASP A 226 12.44 9.46 4.28
C ASP A 226 11.19 9.24 5.15
N THR A 227 11.41 8.87 6.41
CA THR A 227 10.35 8.72 7.42
C THR A 227 9.71 10.06 7.77
N ALA A 228 8.50 10.03 8.33
CA ALA A 228 7.88 11.22 8.89
C ALA A 228 7.17 10.93 10.22
N PRO A 229 7.29 11.83 11.22
CA PRO A 229 6.55 11.69 12.47
C PRO A 229 5.04 11.70 12.23
N ALA A 230 4.32 10.89 13.01
CA ALA A 230 2.88 10.98 13.08
C ALA A 230 2.44 12.36 13.59
N SER A 231 1.50 13.00 12.88
CA SER A 231 0.97 14.32 13.24
C SER A 231 -0.54 14.32 13.45
N LEU A 232 -1.29 13.55 12.65
CA LEU A 232 -2.75 13.55 12.66
C LEU A 232 -3.28 12.14 12.42
N ILE A 233 -4.39 11.81 13.06
CA ILE A 233 -5.19 10.62 12.73
C ILE A 233 -6.52 11.08 12.14
N LEU A 234 -6.83 10.66 10.93
CA LEU A 234 -7.99 11.12 10.19
C LEU A 234 -8.85 9.93 9.76
N TYR A 235 -10.09 9.87 10.22
CA TYR A 235 -11.03 8.79 9.91
C TYR A 235 -11.95 9.23 8.77
N PRO A 236 -11.68 8.82 7.51
CA PRO A 236 -12.51 9.21 6.37
C PRO A 236 -13.87 8.52 6.41
N ASN A 237 -14.91 9.29 6.14
CA ASN A 237 -16.28 8.83 5.99
C ASN A 237 -16.91 9.51 4.78
N TYR A 238 -16.85 8.83 3.63
CA TYR A 238 -17.53 9.27 2.42
C TYR A 238 -19.04 9.06 2.56
N ASN A 239 -19.80 10.15 2.46
CA ASN A 239 -21.26 10.12 2.41
C ASN A 239 -21.77 11.25 1.50
N PRO A 240 -22.28 10.95 0.30
CA PRO A 240 -22.73 11.96 -0.65
C PRO A 240 -23.94 12.78 -0.15
N ASN A 241 -24.69 12.24 0.81
CA ASN A 241 -25.93 12.84 1.33
C ASN A 241 -25.73 13.59 2.66
N ALA A 242 -24.67 13.30 3.43
CA ALA A 242 -24.46 13.92 4.75
C ALA A 242 -23.86 15.32 4.65
N LYS A 243 -24.12 16.21 5.61
CA LYS A 243 -23.41 17.51 5.69
C LYS A 243 -21.92 17.27 5.96
N SER A 244 -21.07 17.88 5.15
CA SER A 244 -19.63 17.76 5.30
C SER A 244 -19.16 18.45 6.57
N GLN A 245 -18.34 17.77 7.35
CA GLN A 245 -17.88 18.25 8.65
C GLN A 245 -16.59 17.55 9.07
N VAL A 246 -15.79 18.27 9.85
CA VAL A 246 -14.64 17.74 10.58
C VAL A 246 -15.02 17.70 12.05
N ILE A 247 -14.94 16.53 12.67
CA ILE A 247 -15.29 16.35 14.08
C ILE A 247 -14.05 15.86 14.81
N GLU A 248 -13.58 16.60 15.81
CA GLU A 248 -12.51 16.14 16.68
C GLU A 248 -13.00 15.01 17.59
N LEU A 249 -12.22 13.94 17.68
CA LEU A 249 -12.55 12.76 18.48
C LEU A 249 -11.83 12.84 19.83
N PRO A 250 -12.51 12.45 20.93
CA PRO A 250 -11.85 12.31 22.21
C PRO A 250 -10.82 11.17 22.17
N LYS A 251 -9.75 11.29 22.95
CA LYS A 251 -8.60 10.36 22.93
C LYS A 251 -8.98 8.89 23.11
N HIS A 252 -9.94 8.58 23.97
CA HIS A 252 -10.38 7.19 24.21
C HIS A 252 -11.05 6.56 22.98
N GLU A 253 -11.85 7.34 22.24
CA GLU A 253 -12.49 6.90 21.00
C GLU A 253 -11.44 6.73 19.90
N ALA A 254 -10.53 7.70 19.77
CA ALA A 254 -9.40 7.61 18.84
C ALA A 254 -8.53 6.38 19.10
N PHE A 255 -8.21 6.07 20.36
CA PHE A 255 -7.44 4.89 20.74
C PHE A 255 -8.15 3.60 20.35
N ALA A 256 -9.44 3.47 20.67
CA ALA A 256 -10.22 2.28 20.31
C ALA A 256 -10.27 2.07 18.79
N MET A 257 -10.50 3.14 18.03
CA MET A 257 -10.58 3.07 16.57
C MET A 257 -9.24 2.74 15.92
N VAL A 258 -8.14 3.38 16.33
CA VAL A 258 -6.81 3.12 15.75
C VAL A 258 -6.29 1.73 16.14
N ARG A 259 -6.57 1.27 17.35
CA ARG A 259 -6.31 -0.13 17.77
C ARG A 259 -7.05 -1.11 16.87
N GLY A 260 -8.32 -0.85 16.55
CA GLY A 260 -9.11 -1.70 15.66
C GLY A 260 -8.55 -1.80 14.23
N ALA A 261 -7.74 -0.83 13.81
CA ALA A 261 -7.04 -0.85 12.53
C ALA A 261 -5.63 -1.48 12.60
N ALA A 262 -5.08 -1.72 13.80
CA ALA A 262 -3.75 -2.29 13.98
C ALA A 262 -3.77 -3.82 13.75
N VAL A 263 -2.96 -4.32 12.81
CA VAL A 263 -3.07 -5.70 12.30
C VAL A 263 -2.25 -6.72 13.08
N ASN A 264 -1.16 -6.29 13.72
CA ASN A 264 -0.29 -7.16 14.53
C ASN A 264 -0.24 -6.74 16.00
N CYS A 265 -1.26 -5.99 16.47
CA CYS A 265 -1.32 -5.48 17.84
C CYS A 265 -1.18 -6.60 18.88
N ASP A 266 -1.89 -7.71 18.70
CA ASP A 266 -1.88 -8.83 19.66
C ASP A 266 -0.52 -9.55 19.70
N ARG A 267 0.20 -9.59 18.57
CA ARG A 267 1.51 -10.23 18.48
C ARG A 267 2.62 -9.38 19.11
N LEU A 268 2.51 -8.06 19.03
CA LEU A 268 3.44 -7.13 19.66
C LEU A 268 3.13 -6.85 21.15
N GLY A 269 1.91 -7.18 21.60
CA GLY A 269 1.51 -7.09 23.00
C GLY A 269 1.70 -5.69 23.58
N GLU A 270 2.46 -5.60 24.67
CA GLU A 270 2.70 -4.36 25.42
C GLU A 270 3.34 -3.26 24.56
N THR A 271 4.27 -3.62 23.66
CA THR A 271 4.92 -2.66 22.75
C THR A 271 3.89 -1.96 21.87
N ALA A 272 2.94 -2.71 21.31
CA ALA A 272 1.87 -2.11 20.51
C ALA A 272 0.95 -1.25 21.37
N PHE A 273 0.56 -1.70 22.56
CA PHE A 273 -0.30 -0.92 23.45
C PHE A 273 0.32 0.43 23.79
N ARG A 274 1.61 0.45 24.17
CA ARG A 274 2.34 1.69 24.51
C ARG A 274 2.48 2.61 23.29
N ALA A 275 2.82 2.05 22.13
CA ALA A 275 2.93 2.83 20.89
C ALA A 275 1.58 3.43 20.47
N LEU A 276 0.48 2.68 20.57
CA LEU A 276 -0.88 3.18 20.30
C LEU A 276 -1.27 4.30 21.26
N ALA A 277 -1.00 4.14 22.55
CA ALA A 277 -1.31 5.17 23.56
C ALA A 277 -0.54 6.45 23.28
N ALA A 278 0.78 6.34 23.07
CA ALA A 278 1.64 7.47 22.75
C ALA A 278 1.27 8.15 21.43
N LEU A 279 0.89 7.36 20.40
CA LEU A 279 0.38 7.87 19.13
C LEU A 279 -0.89 8.70 19.34
N THR A 280 -1.87 8.19 20.09
CA THR A 280 -3.13 8.92 20.35
C THR A 280 -2.97 10.09 21.30
N ASP A 281 -1.95 10.08 22.16
CA ASP A 281 -1.63 11.21 23.02
C ASP A 281 -0.96 12.35 22.26
N ARG A 282 -0.10 12.00 21.29
CA ARG A 282 0.64 12.95 20.44
C ARG A 282 -0.23 13.53 19.32
N CYS A 283 -1.08 12.71 18.71
CA CYS A 283 -1.83 13.10 17.51
C CYS A 283 -3.27 13.46 17.83
N ARG A 284 -3.69 14.63 17.37
CA ARG A 284 -5.12 14.97 17.32
C ARG A 284 -5.81 14.06 16.30
N SER A 285 -7.06 13.72 16.60
CA SER A 285 -7.82 12.72 15.85
C SER A 285 -9.13 13.31 15.37
N PHE A 286 -9.45 13.13 14.09
CA PHE A 286 -10.63 13.74 13.48
C PHE A 286 -11.41 12.75 12.62
N ARG A 287 -12.74 12.80 12.70
CA ARG A 287 -13.62 12.18 11.72
C ARG A 287 -13.92 13.17 10.60
N LEU A 288 -13.63 12.77 9.36
CA LEU A 288 -13.88 13.57 8.18
C LEU A 288 -15.11 13.04 7.45
N ILE A 289 -16.21 13.78 7.48
CA ILE A 289 -17.40 13.47 6.69
C ILE A 289 -17.39 14.34 5.44
N TYR A 290 -17.43 13.72 4.27
CA TYR A 290 -17.30 14.42 2.99
C TYR A 290 -18.17 13.81 1.89
N ARG A 291 -18.54 14.65 0.92
CA ARG A 291 -19.43 14.28 -0.19
C ARG A 291 -18.71 14.06 -1.51
N SER A 292 -17.49 14.56 -1.66
CA SER A 292 -16.69 14.43 -2.86
C SER A 292 -15.19 14.45 -2.54
N LEU A 293 -14.39 13.90 -3.46
CA LEU A 293 -12.94 13.84 -3.30
C LEU A 293 -12.29 15.24 -3.21
N ASP A 294 -12.70 16.17 -4.07
CA ASP A 294 -12.17 17.54 -4.06
C ASP A 294 -12.46 18.28 -2.76
N GLN A 295 -13.65 18.05 -2.20
CA GLN A 295 -14.01 18.62 -0.90
C GLN A 295 -13.14 18.02 0.20
N ALA A 296 -12.94 16.71 0.20
CA ALA A 296 -12.10 16.04 1.19
C ALA A 296 -10.66 16.55 1.16
N ILE A 297 -10.07 16.70 -0.03
CA ILE A 297 -8.70 17.20 -0.21
C ILE A 297 -8.54 18.62 0.38
N ARG A 298 -9.51 19.51 0.12
CA ARG A 298 -9.52 20.86 0.70
C ARG A 298 -9.63 20.82 2.22
N MET A 299 -10.61 20.08 2.75
CA MET A 299 -10.82 19.96 4.20
C MET A 299 -9.58 19.41 4.93
N VAL A 300 -8.88 18.43 4.34
CA VAL A 300 -7.64 17.89 4.93
C VAL A 300 -6.50 18.92 4.87
N SER A 301 -6.41 19.68 3.79
CA SER A 301 -5.41 20.76 3.66
C SER A 301 -5.65 21.86 4.70
N ASP A 302 -6.88 22.35 4.82
CA ASP A 302 -7.27 23.36 5.80
C ASP A 302 -7.00 22.85 7.22
N LEU A 303 -7.36 21.59 7.51
CA LEU A 303 -7.12 20.97 8.82
C LEU A 303 -5.63 20.91 9.17
N MET A 304 -4.77 20.56 8.21
CA MET A 304 -3.33 20.45 8.43
C MET A 304 -2.65 21.81 8.68
N GLU A 305 -3.20 22.90 8.14
CA GLU A 305 -2.71 24.26 8.37
C GLU A 305 -3.10 24.79 9.76
N HIS A 306 -4.23 24.35 10.32
CA HIS A 306 -4.80 24.87 11.57
C HIS A 306 -4.68 23.93 12.77
N ALA A 307 -4.33 22.66 12.57
CA ALA A 307 -4.07 21.70 13.63
C ALA A 307 -2.55 21.48 13.74
N PRO A 308 -1.84 22.21 14.63
CA PRO A 308 -0.40 22.02 14.81
C PRO A 308 -0.05 20.61 15.29
#